data_AF-A0A2M4C7C1-F1
#
_entry.id   AF-A0A2M4C7C1-F1
#
_cell.length_a   1.000
_cell.length_b   1.000
_cell.length_c   1.000
_cell.angle_alpha   90.00
_cell.angle_beta   90.00
_cell.angle_gamma   90.00
#
_symmetry.space_group_name_H-M   'P 1'
#
loop_
_entity.id
_entity.type
_entity.pdbx_description
1 polymer ?
#
loop_
_entity_poly.entity_id
_entity_poly.type
_entity_poly.pdbx_seq_one_letter_code
_entity_poly.pdbx_strand_id
1 'polypeptide(L)'
;MRSVTLTLLEVVTLLGYTTIVLAANQTKERGIIPGDSDAPDPDRCGMRNPDGLAFRMIGREDYDSEYGEFPWMVAILRMEDVLRQTNEKVPHCGGSLIHNQVVLTAAHCINRMLTSELMV
;
A
#
# COMPACT_ATOMS: atom_id res chain seq x y z
N MET A 1 -9.03 10.69 11.30
CA MET A 1 -8.19 9.48 11.12
C MET A 1 -9.15 8.30 11.04
N ARG A 2 -9.23 7.59 9.91
CA ARG A 2 -10.18 6.47 9.74
C ARG A 2 -9.45 5.15 9.96
N SER A 3 -10.04 4.26 10.75
CA SER A 3 -9.53 2.93 11.05
C SER A 3 -9.59 2.05 9.79
N VAL A 4 -8.48 1.42 9.42
CA VAL A 4 -8.41 0.45 8.31
C VAL A 4 -8.64 -0.94 8.90
N THR A 5 -9.73 -1.60 8.51
CA THR A 5 -9.97 -3.00 8.89
C THR A 5 -9.32 -3.92 7.86
N LEU A 6 -8.28 -4.63 8.28
CA LEU A 6 -7.63 -5.68 7.48
C LEU A 6 -8.41 -6.99 7.64
N THR A 7 -9.00 -7.49 6.57
CA THR A 7 -9.64 -8.81 6.52
C THR A 7 -8.76 -9.79 5.76
N LEU A 8 -8.49 -10.94 6.38
CA LEU A 8 -7.72 -12.04 5.80
C LEU A 8 -8.61 -12.78 4.80
N LEU A 9 -8.29 -12.71 3.50
CA LEU A 9 -9.10 -13.34 2.46
C LEU A 9 -8.66 -14.76 2.17
N GLU A 10 -7.36 -15.01 1.95
CA GLU A 10 -6.82 -16.34 1.70
C GLU A 10 -5.38 -16.52 2.21
N VAL A 11 -5.05 -17.77 2.54
CA VAL A 11 -3.70 -18.22 2.89
C VAL A 11 -3.21 -19.15 1.77
N VAL A 12 -2.31 -18.66 0.92
CA VAL A 12 -1.68 -19.49 -0.13
C VAL A 12 -0.29 -19.89 0.34
N THR A 13 -0.09 -21.18 0.60
CA THR A 13 1.23 -21.75 0.89
C THR A 13 1.87 -22.27 -0.40
N LEU A 14 2.91 -21.59 -0.88
CA LEU A 14 3.73 -22.04 -2.02
C LEU A 14 5.15 -22.28 -1.51
N LEU A 15 5.64 -23.52 -1.67
CA LEU A 15 7.04 -23.89 -1.39
C LEU A 15 7.53 -23.53 0.03
N GLY A 16 6.66 -23.65 1.05
CA GLY A 16 7.02 -23.36 2.45
C GLY A 16 6.96 -21.87 2.82
N TYR A 17 6.62 -20.99 1.88
CA TYR A 17 6.33 -19.58 2.13
C TYR A 17 4.81 -19.37 2.18
N THR A 18 4.33 -18.83 3.29
CA THR A 18 2.94 -18.42 3.44
C THR A 18 2.76 -17.05 2.82
N THR A 19 1.91 -16.94 1.81
CA THR A 19 1.43 -15.66 1.25
C THR A 19 0.02 -15.43 1.77
N ILE A 20 -0.23 -14.29 2.41
CA ILE A 20 -1.57 -13.91 2.88
C ILE A 20 -2.07 -12.78 2.00
N VAL A 21 -3.26 -12.94 1.40
CA VAL A 21 -3.94 -11.84 0.71
C VAL A 21 -4.73 -11.05 1.75
N LEU A 22 -4.32 -9.81 2.00
CA LEU A 22 -5.06 -8.89 2.87
C LEU A 22 -5.96 -7.98 2.04
N ALA A 23 -7.25 -7.97 2.35
CA ALA A 23 -8.10 -6.85 1.97
C ALA A 23 -8.03 -5.79 3.06
N ALA A 24 -7.50 -4.62 2.71
CA ALA A 24 -7.59 -3.43 3.53
C ALA A 24 -8.90 -2.73 3.18
N ASN A 25 -9.99 -3.04 3.88
CA ASN A 25 -11.25 -2.35 3.65
C ASN A 25 -11.16 -0.91 4.18
N GLN A 26 -10.59 -0.02 3.38
CA GLN A 26 -10.70 1.42 3.60
C GLN A 26 -12.14 1.79 3.29
N THR A 27 -12.90 2.28 4.27
CA THR A 27 -14.17 2.99 4.01
C THR A 27 -13.87 4.35 3.36
N LYS A 28 -13.38 4.32 2.11
CA LYS A 28 -13.33 5.47 1.23
C LYS A 28 -14.74 5.69 0.74
N GLU A 29 -15.49 6.51 1.46
CA GLU A 29 -16.59 7.20 0.80
C GLU A 29 -15.95 8.04 -0.31
N ARG A 30 -16.16 7.62 -1.56
CA ARG A 30 -15.90 8.50 -2.71
C ARG A 30 -16.76 9.73 -2.47
N GLY A 31 -16.15 10.84 -2.04
CA GLY A 31 -16.78 12.14 -2.17
C GLY A 31 -16.99 12.36 -3.66
N ILE A 32 -18.23 12.18 -4.12
CA ILE A 32 -18.60 12.46 -5.50
C ILE A 32 -18.51 13.98 -5.66
N ILE A 33 -17.38 14.46 -6.18
CA ILE A 33 -17.33 15.80 -6.76
C ILE A 33 -18.06 15.68 -8.11
N PRO A 34 -19.16 16.42 -8.36
CA PRO A 34 -19.79 16.41 -9.67
C PRO A 34 -18.82 17.00 -10.70
N GLY A 35 -18.29 16.16 -11.60
CA GLY A 35 -17.41 16.61 -12.70
C GLY A 35 -16.08 15.88 -12.88
N ASP A 36 -15.76 14.85 -12.10
CA ASP A 36 -14.51 14.08 -12.26
C ASP A 36 -14.65 13.02 -13.36
N SER A 37 -14.47 13.42 -14.62
CA SER A 37 -14.41 12.52 -15.78
C SER A 37 -13.05 11.86 -15.98
N ASP A 38 -12.07 12.15 -15.12
CA ASP A 38 -10.70 11.62 -15.19
C ASP A 38 -10.40 10.57 -14.11
N ALA A 39 -11.45 10.04 -13.47
CA ALA A 39 -11.30 8.93 -12.55
C ALA A 39 -10.67 7.73 -13.30
N PRO A 40 -9.55 7.16 -12.80
CA PRO A 40 -8.92 6.01 -13.43
C PRO A 40 -9.95 4.89 -13.61
N ASP A 41 -10.04 4.37 -14.83
CA ASP A 41 -10.86 3.21 -15.16
C ASP A 41 -10.50 2.07 -14.20
N PRO A 42 -11.45 1.57 -13.37
CA PRO A 42 -11.19 0.51 -12.40
C PRO A 42 -10.70 -0.80 -13.05
N ASP A 43 -10.84 -0.95 -14.37
CA ASP A 43 -10.48 -2.16 -15.10
C ASP A 43 -9.03 -2.16 -15.63
N ARG A 44 -8.27 -1.06 -15.50
CA ARG A 44 -6.85 -0.99 -15.92
C ARG A 44 -5.89 -1.14 -14.75
N CYS A 45 -5.03 -2.14 -14.81
CA CYS A 45 -3.97 -2.41 -13.81
C CYS A 45 -2.57 -2.39 -14.44
N GLY A 46 -1.51 -2.31 -13.62
CA GLY A 46 -0.12 -2.45 -14.07
C GLY A 46 0.44 -1.31 -14.93
N MET A 47 -0.23 -0.15 -14.98
CA MET A 47 0.22 1.03 -15.73
C MET A 47 1.37 1.77 -15.02
N ARG A 48 2.59 1.63 -15.53
CA ARG A 48 3.79 2.34 -15.04
C ARG A 48 3.85 3.77 -15.59
N ASN A 49 4.35 4.71 -14.79
CA ASN A 49 4.63 6.09 -15.19
C ASN A 49 6.15 6.30 -15.38
N PRO A 50 6.75 5.91 -16.51
CA PRO A 50 8.21 5.91 -16.70
C PRO A 50 8.85 7.30 -16.61
N ASP A 51 8.06 8.37 -16.81
CA ASP A 51 8.51 9.77 -16.75
C ASP A 51 8.07 10.48 -15.46
N GLY A 52 7.46 9.76 -14.51
CA GLY A 52 6.87 10.32 -13.30
C GLY A 52 5.52 11.03 -13.52
N LEU A 53 4.84 11.38 -12.42
CA LEU A 53 3.51 12.01 -12.45
C LEU A 53 3.52 13.54 -12.40
N ALA A 54 4.55 14.14 -11.80
CA ALA A 54 4.57 15.59 -11.53
C ALA A 54 5.81 16.27 -12.11
N PHE A 55 6.96 15.63 -11.97
CA PHE A 55 8.24 16.10 -12.47
C PHE A 55 9.11 14.88 -12.76
N ARG A 56 10.03 15.06 -13.69
CA ARG A 56 11.12 14.13 -13.94
C ARG A 56 12.27 14.47 -13.02
N MET A 57 12.75 13.49 -12.25
CA MET A 57 13.89 13.72 -11.37
C MET A 57 15.18 13.93 -12.19
N ILE A 58 15.84 15.05 -11.95
CA ILE A 58 17.11 15.41 -12.56
C ILE A 58 18.22 14.95 -11.61
N GLY A 59 19.24 14.25 -12.15
CA GLY A 59 20.35 13.71 -11.36
C GLY A 59 20.04 12.37 -10.69
N ARG A 60 19.05 11.62 -11.20
CA ARG A 60 18.79 10.26 -10.71
C ARG A 60 19.98 9.35 -10.97
N GLU A 61 20.20 8.41 -10.08
CA GLU A 61 21.01 7.23 -10.39
C GLU A 61 20.11 6.13 -10.95
N ASP A 62 20.67 5.16 -11.69
CA ASP A 62 19.87 4.16 -12.43
C ASP A 62 18.98 3.28 -11.54
N TYR A 63 19.17 3.32 -10.22
CA TYR A 63 18.43 2.57 -9.22
C TYR A 63 17.28 3.34 -8.55
N ASP A 64 17.12 4.64 -8.82
CA ASP A 64 16.01 5.41 -8.28
C ASP A 64 14.75 5.22 -9.12
N SER A 65 13.57 5.36 -8.51
CA SER A 65 12.29 5.40 -9.23
C SER A 65 11.80 6.84 -9.39
N GLU A 66 11.16 7.18 -10.50
CA GLU A 66 10.46 8.46 -10.67
C GLU A 66 9.30 8.63 -9.69
N TYR A 67 8.88 9.87 -9.48
CA TYR A 67 7.77 10.16 -8.60
C TYR A 67 6.47 9.55 -9.14
N GLY A 68 5.92 8.58 -8.41
CA GLY A 68 4.73 7.84 -8.82
C GLY A 68 4.97 6.88 -9.98
N GLU A 69 6.22 6.44 -10.22
CA GLU A 69 6.55 5.50 -11.30
C GLU A 69 5.78 4.19 -11.20
N PHE A 70 5.63 3.68 -9.97
CA PHE A 70 4.93 2.44 -9.66
C PHE A 70 3.73 2.73 -8.74
N PRO A 71 2.56 3.13 -9.28
CA PRO A 71 1.42 3.59 -8.49
C PRO A 71 0.85 2.56 -7.51
N TRP A 72 1.11 1.27 -7.74
CA TRP A 72 0.66 0.18 -6.87
C TRP A 72 1.56 -0.05 -5.66
N MET A 73 2.71 0.62 -5.54
CA MET A 73 3.60 0.45 -4.38
C MET A 73 2.96 0.99 -3.11
N VAL A 74 2.91 0.15 -2.07
CA VAL A 74 2.32 0.48 -0.77
C VAL A 74 3.34 0.23 0.33
N ALA A 75 3.43 1.13 1.30
CA ALA A 75 4.20 0.95 2.52
C ALA A 75 3.31 0.44 3.64
N ILE A 76 3.74 -0.63 4.31
CA ILE A 76 3.11 -1.14 5.53
C ILE A 76 3.90 -0.59 6.71
N LEU A 77 3.23 0.22 7.50
CA LEU A 77 3.80 0.93 8.64
C LEU A 77 3.38 0.25 9.94
N ARG A 78 4.30 0.19 10.89
CA ARG A 78 4.07 -0.28 12.25
C ARG A 78 4.20 0.90 13.21
N MET A 79 3.35 0.96 14.23
CA MET A 79 3.54 1.88 15.35
C MET A 79 4.63 1.35 16.29
N GLU A 80 5.70 2.12 16.45
CA GLU A 80 6.81 1.79 17.34
C GLU A 80 7.17 2.99 18.24
N ASP A 81 7.74 2.72 19.40
CA ASP A 81 8.29 3.78 20.27
C ASP A 81 9.75 4.01 19.89
N VAL A 82 10.03 5.11 19.19
CA VAL A 82 11.35 5.45 18.67
C VAL A 82 11.83 6.74 19.31
N LEU A 83 13.07 6.74 19.84
CA LEU A 83 13.77 7.95 20.32
C LEU A 83 12.92 8.90 21.21
N ARG A 84 12.20 8.35 22.20
CA ARG A 84 11.30 9.07 23.13
C ARG A 84 10.01 9.61 22.51
N GLN A 85 9.73 9.32 21.25
CA GLN A 85 8.44 9.53 20.62
C GLN A 85 7.66 8.22 20.72
N THR A 86 6.44 8.32 21.21
CA THR A 86 5.55 7.15 21.31
C THR A 86 4.66 7.09 20.08
N ASN A 87 4.38 5.89 19.59
CA ASN A 87 3.53 5.66 18.42
C ASN A 87 4.04 6.35 17.13
N GLU A 88 5.34 6.25 16.84
CA GLU A 88 5.87 6.68 15.55
C GLU A 88 5.58 5.63 14.47
N LYS A 89 5.24 6.08 13.25
CA LYS A 89 4.96 5.20 12.12
C LYS A 89 6.26 4.83 11.42
N VAL A 90 6.72 3.61 11.65
CA VAL A 90 7.96 3.10 11.08
C VAL A 90 7.66 2.19 9.90
N PRO A 91 8.32 2.35 8.74
CA PRO A 91 8.17 1.44 7.62
C PRO A 91 8.67 0.05 8.00
N HIS A 92 7.78 -0.95 7.92
CA HIS A 92 8.08 -2.33 8.30
C HIS A 92 8.18 -3.24 7.09
N CYS A 93 7.25 -3.11 6.14
CA CYS A 93 7.18 -3.94 4.94
C CYS A 93 6.61 -3.17 3.75
N GLY A 94 6.61 -3.80 2.58
CA GLY A 94 5.91 -3.33 1.39
C GLY A 94 4.64 -4.13 1.09
N GLY A 95 3.86 -3.63 0.13
CA GLY A 95 2.72 -4.30 -0.45
C GLY A 95 2.40 -3.77 -1.85
N SER A 96 1.40 -4.37 -2.49
CA SER A 96 0.90 -3.96 -3.81
C SER A 96 -0.61 -3.76 -3.79
N LEU A 97 -1.07 -2.59 -4.23
CA LEU A 97 -2.50 -2.32 -4.41
C LEU A 97 -3.03 -3.12 -5.61
N ILE A 98 -3.86 -4.13 -5.35
CA ILE A 98 -4.45 -5.01 -6.39
C ILE A 98 -5.92 -4.70 -6.67
N HIS A 99 -6.54 -3.92 -5.78
CA HIS A 99 -7.90 -3.38 -5.92
C HIS A 99 -7.98 -2.10 -5.07
N ASN A 100 -8.98 -1.26 -5.29
CA ASN A 100 -9.19 0.01 -4.57
C ASN A 100 -9.21 -0.10 -3.03
N GLN A 101 -9.39 -1.31 -2.50
CA GLN A 101 -9.48 -1.62 -1.07
C GLN A 101 -8.74 -2.94 -0.73
N VAL A 102 -7.76 -3.36 -1.52
CA VAL A 102 -7.04 -4.64 -1.30
C VAL A 102 -5.57 -4.45 -1.57
N VAL A 103 -4.74 -4.81 -0.58
CA VAL A 103 -3.29 -4.73 -0.65
C VAL A 103 -2.70 -6.12 -0.45
N LEU A 104 -2.02 -6.61 -1.48
CA LEU A 104 -1.27 -7.87 -1.42
C LEU A 104 0.06 -7.65 -0.68
N THR A 105 0.40 -8.54 0.25
CA THR A 105 1.69 -8.53 0.98
C THR A 105 2.10 -9.94 1.41
N ALA A 106 3.27 -10.08 2.03
CA ALA A 106 3.76 -11.34 2.57
C ALA A 106 3.15 -11.66 3.93
N ALA A 107 2.92 -12.94 4.25
CA ALA A 107 2.36 -13.30 5.55
C ALA A 107 3.25 -12.90 6.73
N HIS A 108 4.57 -13.08 6.58
CA HIS A 108 5.51 -12.76 7.65
C HIS A 108 5.57 -11.26 7.96
N CYS A 109 5.14 -10.40 7.04
CA CYS A 109 5.05 -8.96 7.25
C CYS A 109 3.91 -8.55 8.20
N ILE A 110 2.97 -9.45 8.49
CA ILE A 110 1.79 -9.17 9.33
C ILE A 110 1.59 -10.21 10.42
N ASN A 111 2.29 -11.35 10.33
CA ASN A 111 2.19 -12.42 11.31
C ASN A 111 2.64 -11.87 12.68
N ARG A 112 1.84 -12.13 13.72
CA ARG A 112 2.05 -11.61 15.09
C ARG A 112 1.97 -10.09 15.23
N MET A 113 1.27 -9.40 14.33
CA MET A 113 0.87 -8.01 14.53
C MET A 113 -0.59 -7.91 14.93
N LEU A 114 -0.91 -6.96 15.80
CA LEU A 114 -2.29 -6.57 16.06
C LEU A 114 -2.77 -5.66 14.94
N THR A 115 -4.03 -5.80 14.51
CA THR A 115 -4.63 -4.94 13.47
C THR A 115 -4.57 -3.46 13.86
N SER A 116 -4.57 -3.15 15.16
CA SER A 116 -4.46 -1.78 15.70
C SER A 116 -3.07 -1.15 15.54
N GLU A 117 -2.04 -1.95 15.31
CA GLU A 117 -0.64 -1.50 15.20
C GLU A 117 -0.20 -1.31 13.74
N LEU A 118 -1.03 -1.75 12.79
CA LEU A 118 -0.76 -1.75 11.36
C LEU A 118 -1.43 -0.57 10.66
N MET A 119 -0.66 0.14 9.84
CA MET A 119 -1.16 1.18 8.95
C MET A 119 -0.65 0.98 7.52
N VAL A 120 -1.50 1.32 6.56
CA VAL A 120 -1.29 1.15 5.12
C VAL A 120 -1.71 2.43 4.41
#